data_AF-A0A7V5ZGE7-F1
#
_entry.id   AF-A0A7V5ZGE7-F1
#
_cell.length_a   1.000
_cell.length_b   1.000
_cell.length_c   1.000
_cell.angle_alpha   90.00
_cell.angle_beta   90.00
_cell.angle_gamma   90.00
#
_symmetry.space_group_name_H-M   'P 1'
#
loop_
_entity.id
_entity.type
_entity.pdbx_description
1 polymer ?
#
loop_
_entity_poly.entity_id
_entity_poly.type
_entity_poly.pdbx_seq_one_letter_code
_entity_poly.pdbx_strand_id
1 'polypeptide(L)'
;MRGAGNTKRTGAFTLVEILVVMAITAIMLGLLLGPMLQSFNFTRRVQRVTQAQDMARNLMENISREIADAAYVFDNSRVLNPPRTNSPVNDATLRFDLVDRQGNPVTFYLPYTKIDFVLPERVTTPTGVTDPTDGSDYVPPDLRTGRPPLLPVLAGRTVVRYFIARRDPSRPYSNRNEQLLATAAADNPYILWRAQFVLYDRDSNGNFVPNTRLFKLDASGQPILDDPGFFYDTSRAPNGRTYMQNWLEVSRPVADVEDMDLLNVQYDQRTGQI
;
A
#
# COMPACT_ATOMS: atom_id res chain seq x y z
N MET A 1 41.13 35.78 79.76
CA MET A 1 41.20 35.07 78.46
C MET A 1 40.12 33.99 78.42
N ARG A 2 39.55 33.73 77.22
CA ARG A 2 38.39 32.87 76.88
C ARG A 2 37.07 33.66 76.80
N GLY A 3 36.36 33.73 75.69
CA GLY A 3 36.54 33.20 74.34
C GLY A 3 35.27 33.56 73.56
N ALA A 4 35.34 34.54 72.67
CA ALA A 4 34.25 34.88 71.77
C ALA A 4 34.15 33.80 70.68
N GLY A 5 32.98 33.20 70.51
CA GLY A 5 32.80 32.05 69.63
C GLY A 5 31.38 31.90 69.09
N ASN A 6 30.98 32.86 68.25
CA ASN A 6 30.11 32.72 67.08
C ASN A 6 28.86 31.82 67.20
N THR A 7 27.75 32.37 67.73
CA THR A 7 26.41 31.82 67.50
C THR A 7 26.07 31.94 66.01
N LYS A 8 26.22 30.83 65.26
CA LYS A 8 25.68 30.71 63.91
C LYS A 8 24.16 30.88 63.98
N ARG A 9 23.66 32.02 63.51
CA ARG A 9 22.24 32.21 63.22
C ARG A 9 21.88 31.27 62.07
N THR A 10 21.26 30.14 62.37
CA THR A 10 20.50 29.37 61.38
C THR A 10 19.22 30.15 61.13
N GLY A 11 19.20 30.94 60.05
CA GLY A 11 17.97 31.59 59.58
C GLY A 11 16.94 30.50 59.22
N ALA A 12 15.83 30.47 59.92
CA ALA A 12 14.68 29.67 59.53
C ALA A 12 13.95 30.39 58.38
N PHE A 13 13.68 29.67 57.29
CA PHE A 13 12.97 30.21 56.13
C PHE A 13 11.54 30.60 56.49
N THR A 14 11.06 31.70 55.93
CA THR A 14 9.69 32.17 56.14
C THR A 14 8.71 31.40 55.25
N LEU A 15 7.45 31.26 55.70
CA LEU A 15 6.39 30.62 54.90
C LEU A 15 6.16 31.34 53.56
N VAL A 16 6.37 32.67 53.55
CA VAL A 16 6.29 33.50 52.34
C VAL A 16 7.42 33.18 51.37
N GLU A 17 8.66 32.98 51.84
CA GLU A 17 9.78 32.54 50.98
C GLU A 17 9.49 31.21 50.30
N ILE A 18 8.98 30.22 51.04
CA ILE A 18 8.65 28.90 50.47
C ILE A 18 7.52 29.03 49.43
N LEU A 19 6.51 29.87 49.69
CA LEU A 19 5.40 30.09 48.76
C LEU A 19 5.86 30.78 47.46
N VAL A 20 6.71 31.80 47.57
CA VAL A 20 7.29 32.50 46.40
C VAL A 20 8.17 31.56 45.58
N VAL A 21 9.00 30.74 46.23
CA VAL A 21 9.83 29.74 45.53
C VAL A 21 8.95 28.73 44.80
N MET A 22 7.89 28.21 45.42
CA MET A 22 6.98 27.28 44.75
C MET A 22 6.22 27.94 43.59
N ALA A 23 5.79 29.20 43.74
CA ALA A 23 5.10 29.94 42.68
C ALA A 23 6.01 30.19 41.48
N ILE A 24 7.25 30.66 41.70
CA ILE A 24 8.24 30.86 40.63
C ILE A 24 8.59 29.52 39.99
N THR A 25 8.78 28.46 40.78
CA THR A 25 9.10 27.11 40.27
C THR A 25 7.98 26.56 39.40
N ALA A 26 6.71 26.75 39.78
CA ALA A 26 5.54 26.34 39.00
C ALA A 26 5.45 27.10 37.66
N ILE A 27 5.71 28.41 37.67
CA ILE A 27 5.74 29.23 36.46
C ILE A 27 6.89 28.78 35.54
N MET A 28 8.09 28.58 36.09
CA MET A 28 9.26 28.11 35.35
C MET A 28 9.04 26.72 34.74
N LEU A 29 8.49 25.78 35.51
CA LEU A 29 8.13 24.45 35.01
C LEU A 29 7.07 24.53 33.91
N GLY A 30 6.02 25.34 34.10
CA GLY A 30 4.98 25.54 33.10
C GLY A 30 5.52 26.08 31.76
N LEU A 31 6.41 27.07 31.82
CA LEU A 31 7.05 27.66 30.64
C LEU A 31 8.01 26.70 29.93
N LEU A 32 8.64 25.77 30.67
CA LEU A 32 9.56 24.77 30.09
C LEU A 32 8.83 23.54 29.52
N LEU A 33 7.77 23.07 30.17
CA LEU A 33 7.06 21.85 29.78
C LEU A 33 6.31 21.98 28.45
N GLY A 34 5.76 23.17 28.15
CA GLY A 34 5.06 23.41 26.87
C GLY A 34 5.94 23.15 25.65
N PRO A 35 7.09 23.84 25.51
CA PRO A 35 8.04 23.60 24.43
C PRO A 35 8.59 22.17 24.41
N MET A 36 8.83 21.54 25.56
CA MET A 36 9.35 20.17 25.64
C MET A 36 8.38 19.14 25.04
N LEU A 37 7.09 19.24 25.36
CA LEU A 37 6.05 18.39 24.79
C LEU A 37 5.91 18.58 23.27
N GLN A 38 6.04 19.84 22.80
CA GLN A 38 6.06 20.14 21.37
C GLN A 38 7.29 19.53 20.68
N SER A 39 8.48 19.61 21.30
CA SER A 39 9.70 18.99 20.78
C SER A 39 9.57 17.46 20.65
N PHE A 40 8.97 16.77 21.61
CA PHE A 40 8.75 15.33 21.51
C PHE A 40 7.83 14.94 20.34
N ASN A 41 6.74 15.69 20.14
CA ASN A 41 5.84 15.46 19.00
C ASN A 41 6.54 15.74 17.66
N PHE A 42 7.37 16.78 17.59
CA PHE A 42 8.18 17.07 16.42
C PHE A 42 9.19 15.97 16.12
N THR A 43 9.97 15.52 17.11
CA THR A 43 10.96 14.45 16.94
C THR A 43 10.32 13.15 16.47
N ARG A 44 9.17 12.75 17.04
CA ARG A 44 8.42 11.55 16.60
C ARG A 44 7.93 11.68 15.15
N ARG A 45 7.46 12.87 14.75
CA ARG A 45 7.05 13.13 13.37
C ARG A 45 8.24 13.06 12.41
N VAL A 46 9.36 13.68 12.75
CA VAL A 46 10.57 13.65 11.92
C VAL A 46 11.08 12.22 11.75
N GLN A 47 11.16 11.46 12.84
CA GLN A 47 11.57 10.05 12.79
C GLN A 47 10.68 9.21 11.86
N ARG A 48 9.35 9.38 11.93
CA ARG A 48 8.41 8.69 11.03
C ARG A 48 8.58 9.08 9.57
N VAL A 49 8.75 10.38 9.28
CA VAL A 49 8.97 10.86 7.90
C VAL A 49 10.27 10.30 7.33
N THR A 50 11.36 10.30 8.10
CA THR A 50 12.64 9.73 7.67
C THR A 50 12.52 8.22 7.42
N GLN A 51 11.89 7.47 8.32
CA GLN A 51 11.65 6.04 8.13
C GLN A 51 10.82 5.74 6.88
N ALA A 52 9.76 6.51 6.63
CA ALA A 52 8.93 6.36 5.43
C ALA A 52 9.71 6.64 4.15
N GLN A 53 10.59 7.65 4.14
CA GLN A 53 11.44 7.97 2.98
C GLN A 53 12.49 6.90 2.71
N ASP A 54 13.17 6.40 3.75
CA ASP A 54 14.16 5.34 3.60
C ASP A 54 13.50 4.03 3.13
N MET A 55 12.32 3.72 3.68
CA MET A 55 11.50 2.59 3.22
C MET A 55 11.12 2.79 1.75
N ALA A 56 10.56 3.93 1.37
CA ALA A 56 10.19 4.22 -0.02
C ALA A 56 11.38 4.07 -0.98
N ARG A 57 12.58 4.53 -0.59
CA ARG A 57 13.80 4.34 -1.38
C ARG A 57 14.14 2.86 -1.58
N ASN A 58 14.15 2.08 -0.50
CA ASN A 58 14.42 0.64 -0.55
C ASN A 58 13.38 -0.10 -1.40
N LEU A 59 12.10 0.28 -1.30
CA LEU A 59 11.04 -0.30 -2.11
C LEU A 59 11.19 0.02 -3.58
N MET A 60 11.49 1.26 -3.93
CA MET A 60 11.73 1.65 -5.32
C MET A 60 12.93 0.90 -5.90
N GLU A 61 14.00 0.70 -5.14
CA GLU A 61 15.15 -0.09 -5.58
C GLU A 61 14.77 -1.56 -5.80
N ASN A 62 14.05 -2.16 -4.86
CA ASN A 62 13.61 -3.55 -4.97
C ASN A 62 12.65 -3.75 -6.14
N ILE A 63 11.66 -2.88 -6.31
CA ILE A 63 10.71 -2.92 -7.43
C ILE A 63 11.44 -2.72 -8.76
N SER A 64 12.35 -1.73 -8.83
CA SER A 64 13.16 -1.49 -10.03
C SER A 64 14.01 -2.70 -10.40
N ARG A 65 14.57 -3.40 -9.40
CA ARG A 65 15.35 -4.62 -9.62
C ARG A 65 14.47 -5.78 -10.08
N GLU A 66 13.33 -6.01 -9.43
CA GLU A 66 12.38 -7.06 -9.84
C GLU A 66 11.85 -6.83 -11.27
N ILE A 67 11.60 -5.58 -11.66
CA ILE A 67 11.19 -5.22 -13.02
C ILE A 67 12.36 -5.40 -14.01
N ALA A 68 13.58 -5.02 -13.65
CA ALA A 68 14.76 -5.20 -14.50
C ALA A 68 15.07 -6.69 -14.77
N ASP A 69 14.80 -7.53 -13.78
CA ASP A 69 14.95 -8.99 -13.89
C ASP A 69 13.73 -9.67 -14.53
N ALA A 70 12.62 -8.95 -14.75
CA ALA A 70 11.39 -9.53 -15.28
C ALA A 70 11.59 -10.07 -16.71
N ALA A 71 11.04 -11.25 -16.97
CA ALA A 71 11.04 -11.85 -18.30
C ALA A 71 10.02 -11.17 -19.23
N TYR A 72 8.93 -10.66 -18.66
CA TYR A 72 7.87 -9.96 -19.38
C TYR A 72 7.19 -8.93 -18.47
N VAL A 73 6.84 -7.77 -19.03
CA VAL A 73 6.06 -6.73 -18.34
C VAL A 73 4.79 -6.52 -19.15
N PHE A 74 3.64 -6.57 -18.50
CA PHE A 74 2.35 -6.38 -19.18
C PHE A 74 2.22 -4.94 -19.67
N ASP A 75 1.66 -4.78 -20.86
CA ASP A 75 1.39 -3.47 -21.43
C ASP A 75 0.22 -2.80 -20.70
N ASN A 76 0.44 -1.58 -20.23
CA ASN A 76 -0.53 -0.76 -19.52
C ASN A 76 -1.06 0.41 -20.38
N SER A 77 -0.72 0.43 -21.67
CA SER A 77 -1.00 1.54 -22.59
C SER A 77 -2.39 1.50 -23.21
N ARG A 78 -3.09 0.35 -23.15
CA ARG A 78 -4.45 0.23 -23.70
C ARG A 78 -5.40 1.08 -22.90
N VAL A 79 -5.92 2.13 -23.52
CA VAL A 79 -7.03 2.91 -22.99
C VAL A 79 -8.32 2.18 -23.33
N LEU A 80 -8.90 1.53 -22.33
CA LEU A 80 -10.28 1.09 -22.34
C LEU A 80 -11.16 2.32 -22.12
N ASN A 81 -12.02 2.63 -23.09
CA ASN A 81 -13.16 3.50 -22.85
C ASN A 81 -14.31 2.58 -22.42
N PRO A 82 -14.45 2.20 -21.14
CA PRO A 82 -15.55 1.33 -20.76
C PRO A 82 -16.86 2.10 -20.97
N PRO A 83 -17.92 1.43 -21.45
CA PRO A 83 -19.19 2.08 -21.80
C PRO A 83 -19.96 2.71 -20.63
N ARG A 84 -19.36 2.78 -19.42
CA ARG A 84 -20.00 3.26 -18.18
C ARG A 84 -19.16 4.26 -17.37
N THR A 85 -18.00 4.72 -17.85
CA THR A 85 -17.24 5.76 -17.15
C THR A 85 -16.96 6.95 -18.06
N ASN A 86 -17.08 8.16 -17.50
CA ASN A 86 -16.72 9.41 -18.19
C ASN A 86 -15.20 9.68 -18.15
N SER A 87 -14.40 8.72 -17.67
CA SER A 87 -12.95 8.80 -17.55
C SER A 87 -12.32 7.63 -18.31
N PRO A 88 -11.25 7.88 -19.10
CA PRO A 88 -10.51 6.81 -19.76
C PRO A 88 -9.91 5.89 -18.69
N VAL A 89 -10.24 4.61 -18.77
CA VAL A 89 -9.67 3.55 -17.93
C VAL A 89 -8.55 2.93 -18.75
N ASN A 90 -7.43 2.58 -18.15
CA ASN A 90 -6.45 1.73 -18.81
C ASN A 90 -6.32 0.40 -18.08
N ASP A 91 -5.62 -0.54 -18.69
CA ASP A 91 -5.39 -1.87 -18.11
C ASP A 91 -4.73 -1.79 -16.72
N ALA A 92 -4.11 -0.65 -16.35
CA ALA A 92 -3.51 -0.33 -15.06
C ALA A 92 -4.33 0.59 -14.13
N THR A 93 -5.63 0.72 -14.35
CA THR A 93 -6.51 1.56 -13.52
C THR A 93 -7.08 0.77 -12.34
N LEU A 94 -7.12 1.39 -11.16
CA LEU A 94 -7.77 0.85 -9.97
C LEU A 94 -8.85 1.81 -9.45
N ARG A 95 -9.82 1.24 -8.74
CA ARG A 95 -10.88 1.96 -8.03
C ARG A 95 -10.42 2.40 -6.64
N PHE A 96 -10.68 3.66 -6.31
CA PHE A 96 -10.40 4.26 -5.01
C PHE A 96 -11.70 4.82 -4.44
N ASP A 97 -12.08 4.36 -3.25
CA ASP A 97 -13.25 4.87 -2.54
C ASP A 97 -12.77 5.76 -1.38
N LEU A 98 -13.20 7.02 -1.40
CA LEU A 98 -12.88 8.06 -0.41
C LEU A 98 -14.18 8.66 0.14
N VAL A 99 -14.05 9.56 1.11
CA VAL A 99 -15.18 10.29 1.70
C VAL A 99 -14.88 11.79 1.63
N ASP A 100 -15.81 12.58 1.10
CA ASP A 100 -15.69 14.05 1.04
C ASP A 100 -15.81 14.67 2.45
N ARG A 101 -15.66 16.01 2.56
CA ARG A 101 -15.77 16.69 3.87
C ARG A 101 -17.18 16.62 4.48
N GLN A 102 -18.20 16.33 3.67
CA GLN A 102 -19.59 16.23 4.08
C GLN A 102 -19.99 14.79 4.44
N GLY A 103 -19.07 13.83 4.33
CA GLY A 103 -19.34 12.43 4.64
C GLY A 103 -19.88 11.61 3.47
N ASN A 104 -19.96 12.17 2.26
CA ASN A 104 -20.45 11.45 1.09
C ASN A 104 -19.32 10.57 0.50
N PRO A 105 -19.62 9.30 0.15
CA PRO A 105 -18.65 8.46 -0.52
C PRO A 105 -18.40 8.95 -1.95
N VAL A 106 -17.12 9.03 -2.33
CA VAL A 106 -16.69 9.41 -3.68
C VAL A 106 -15.76 8.33 -4.22
N THR A 107 -16.05 7.86 -5.43
CA THR A 107 -15.23 6.86 -6.12
C THR A 107 -14.41 7.51 -7.23
N PHE A 108 -13.11 7.26 -7.21
CA PHE A 108 -12.14 7.68 -8.21
C PHE A 108 -11.57 6.47 -8.94
N TYR A 109 -11.18 6.68 -10.19
CA TYR A 109 -10.45 5.71 -10.99
C TYR A 109 -9.13 6.36 -11.40
N LEU A 110 -8.02 5.82 -10.89
CA LEU A 110 -6.70 6.38 -11.14
C LEU A 110 -5.89 5.42 -12.03
N PRO A 111 -5.43 5.87 -13.21
CA PRO A 111 -4.58 5.05 -14.08
C PRO A 111 -3.19 4.89 -13.50
N TYR A 112 -2.46 3.88 -13.98
CA TYR A 112 -1.08 3.58 -13.58
C TYR A 112 -0.91 3.30 -12.07
N THR A 113 -1.93 2.73 -11.44
CA THR A 113 -1.93 2.40 -10.01
C THR A 113 -1.66 0.91 -9.72
N LYS A 114 -1.46 0.12 -10.78
CA LYS A 114 -0.86 -1.21 -10.70
C LYS A 114 0.18 -1.42 -11.79
N ILE A 115 1.05 -2.40 -11.56
CA ILE A 115 1.97 -2.93 -12.54
C ILE A 115 2.02 -4.45 -12.41
N ASP A 116 1.94 -5.12 -13.56
CA ASP A 116 1.98 -6.57 -13.68
C ASP A 116 3.20 -6.98 -14.47
N PHE A 117 3.94 -7.97 -13.98
CA PHE A 117 5.09 -8.52 -14.68
C PHE A 117 5.31 -9.98 -14.30
N VAL A 118 6.10 -10.67 -15.12
CA VAL A 118 6.41 -12.09 -14.97
C VAL A 118 7.87 -12.22 -14.61
N LEU A 119 8.13 -12.87 -13.48
CA LEU A 119 9.49 -13.20 -13.08
C LEU A 119 10.04 -14.34 -13.94
N PRO A 120 11.37 -14.38 -14.10
CA PRO A 120 12.03 -15.41 -14.87
C PRO A 120 11.97 -16.78 -14.19
N GLU A 121 11.59 -17.81 -14.95
CA GLU A 121 11.59 -19.19 -14.44
C GLU A 121 12.93 -19.86 -14.74
N ARG A 122 13.58 -20.36 -13.69
CA ARG A 122 14.76 -21.22 -13.81
C ARG A 122 14.26 -22.63 -14.14
N VAL A 123 14.22 -22.98 -15.42
CA VAL A 123 13.86 -24.33 -15.87
C VAL A 123 14.69 -25.36 -15.11
N THR A 124 14.02 -26.18 -14.30
CA THR A 124 14.64 -27.27 -13.55
C THR A 124 14.18 -28.66 -14.03
N THR A 125 13.24 -28.74 -14.99
CA THR A 125 12.68 -30.01 -15.49
C THR A 125 12.32 -29.96 -16.99
N PRO A 126 12.31 -31.12 -17.71
CA PRO A 126 12.29 -31.17 -19.17
C PRO A 126 10.88 -31.19 -19.81
N THR A 127 9.82 -30.96 -19.04
CA THR A 127 8.44 -30.99 -19.53
C THR A 127 7.92 -29.58 -19.78
N GLY A 128 7.93 -29.13 -21.03
CA GLY A 128 7.11 -28.04 -21.58
C GLY A 128 7.19 -26.69 -20.86
N VAL A 129 7.75 -25.69 -21.53
CA VAL A 129 7.62 -24.29 -21.10
C VAL A 129 6.17 -23.85 -21.36
N THR A 130 5.54 -23.00 -20.54
CA THR A 130 4.15 -22.53 -20.75
C THR A 130 4.13 -21.00 -20.89
N ASP A 131 3.45 -20.47 -21.91
CA ASP A 131 3.26 -19.03 -22.13
C ASP A 131 2.38 -18.43 -21.01
N PRO A 132 2.85 -17.40 -20.31
CA PRO A 132 2.14 -16.82 -19.16
C PRO A 132 0.90 -16.00 -19.56
N THR A 133 0.73 -15.65 -20.84
CA THR A 133 -0.40 -14.84 -21.30
C THR A 133 -1.63 -15.67 -21.65
N ASP A 134 -1.44 -16.88 -22.19
CA ASP A 134 -2.52 -17.74 -22.67
C ASP A 134 -2.50 -19.18 -22.11
N GLY A 135 -1.48 -19.55 -21.33
CA GLY A 135 -1.37 -20.88 -20.71
C GLY A 135 -1.04 -22.01 -21.68
N SER A 136 -0.64 -21.72 -22.93
CA SER A 136 -0.23 -22.71 -23.93
C SER A 136 1.22 -23.16 -23.73
N ASP A 137 1.61 -24.35 -24.23
CA ASP A 137 3.01 -24.75 -24.22
C ASP A 137 3.83 -23.84 -25.16
N TYR A 138 4.85 -23.20 -24.60
CA TYR A 138 5.82 -22.39 -25.31
C TYR A 138 6.59 -23.23 -26.32
N VAL A 139 6.43 -22.83 -27.58
CA VAL A 139 7.19 -23.33 -28.71
C VAL A 139 8.50 -22.53 -28.82
N PRO A 140 9.69 -23.17 -28.77
CA PRO A 140 10.98 -22.50 -28.90
C PRO A 140 11.15 -21.85 -30.30
N PRO A 141 12.06 -20.86 -30.43
CA PRO A 141 12.09 -19.92 -31.57
C PRO A 141 12.54 -20.58 -32.88
N ASP A 142 13.31 -21.65 -32.79
CA ASP A 142 13.75 -22.51 -33.90
C ASP A 142 12.59 -23.23 -34.59
N LEU A 143 11.44 -23.37 -33.90
CA LEU A 143 10.21 -23.95 -34.42
C LEU A 143 9.14 -22.90 -34.74
N ARG A 144 9.42 -21.59 -34.55
CA ARG A 144 8.49 -20.48 -34.81
C ARG A 144 8.75 -19.85 -36.18
N THR A 145 8.05 -20.30 -37.22
CA THR A 145 8.03 -19.59 -38.51
C THR A 145 7.27 -18.26 -38.37
N GLY A 146 8.00 -17.13 -38.36
CA GLY A 146 7.40 -15.78 -38.47
C GLY A 146 7.10 -15.02 -37.17
N ARG A 147 7.77 -15.31 -36.04
CA ARG A 147 7.63 -14.53 -34.78
C ARG A 147 8.99 -14.06 -34.25
N PRO A 148 9.09 -12.88 -33.58
CA PRO A 148 10.35 -12.27 -33.17
C PRO A 148 11.15 -13.13 -32.15
N PRO A 149 12.49 -12.93 -32.09
CA PRO A 149 13.44 -13.79 -31.38
C PRO A 149 13.25 -13.78 -29.86
N LEU A 150 13.56 -14.92 -29.23
CA LEU A 150 13.38 -15.16 -27.80
C LEU A 150 14.62 -14.75 -26.98
N LEU A 151 14.35 -14.11 -25.84
CA LEU A 151 15.33 -13.70 -24.84
C LEU A 151 15.78 -14.91 -23.99
N PRO A 152 17.01 -14.91 -23.43
CA PRO A 152 17.63 -16.04 -22.71
C PRO A 152 17.00 -16.36 -21.33
N VAL A 153 15.78 -15.91 -21.08
CA VAL A 153 15.11 -15.93 -19.79
C VAL A 153 13.66 -16.33 -20.05
N LEU A 154 13.30 -17.56 -19.69
CA LEU A 154 11.98 -18.11 -19.95
C LEU A 154 10.97 -17.50 -18.96
N ALA A 155 9.84 -17.01 -19.47
CA ALA A 155 8.82 -16.37 -18.64
C ALA A 155 8.19 -17.41 -17.71
N GLY A 156 8.22 -17.15 -16.40
CA GLY A 156 7.60 -18.05 -15.45
C GLY A 156 6.08 -18.00 -15.46
N ARG A 157 5.44 -19.02 -14.89
CA ARG A 157 3.97 -19.05 -14.79
C ARG A 157 3.37 -18.07 -13.77
N THR A 158 4.23 -17.48 -12.93
CA THR A 158 3.82 -16.61 -11.82
C THR A 158 3.92 -15.15 -12.24
N VAL A 159 2.77 -14.49 -12.24
CA VAL A 159 2.65 -13.04 -12.37
C VAL A 159 2.84 -12.42 -10.99
N VAL A 160 3.68 -11.40 -10.94
CA VAL A 160 3.82 -10.49 -9.81
C VAL A 160 3.04 -9.23 -10.14
N ARG A 161 2.18 -8.82 -9.21
CA ARG A 161 1.42 -7.56 -9.29
C ARG A 161 1.78 -6.67 -8.12
N TYR A 162 2.24 -5.46 -8.41
CA TYR A 162 2.25 -4.38 -7.42
C TYR A 162 1.04 -3.48 -7.65
N PHE A 163 0.34 -3.12 -6.59
CA PHE A 163 -0.89 -2.34 -6.69
C PHE A 163 -1.18 -1.57 -5.41
N ILE A 164 -1.92 -0.47 -5.52
CA ILE A 164 -2.32 0.34 -4.38
C ILE A 164 -3.73 -0.07 -3.95
N ALA A 165 -3.90 -0.36 -2.66
CA ALA A 165 -5.22 -0.65 -2.08
C ALA A 165 -5.26 -0.31 -0.59
N ARG A 166 -6.47 -0.22 -0.03
CA ARG A 166 -6.66 -0.03 1.42
C ARG A 166 -5.93 -1.13 2.21
N ARG A 167 -5.38 -0.77 3.37
CA ARG A 167 -4.76 -1.71 4.32
C ARG A 167 -5.74 -2.84 4.70
N ASP A 168 -6.99 -2.50 4.94
CA ASP A 168 -8.10 -3.42 5.11
C ASP A 168 -9.16 -3.12 4.05
N PRO A 169 -9.29 -3.96 3.01
CA PRO A 169 -10.26 -3.74 1.93
C PRO A 169 -11.71 -3.89 2.39
N SER A 170 -11.96 -4.50 3.56
CA SER A 170 -13.31 -4.66 4.11
C SER A 170 -13.80 -3.42 4.86
N ARG A 171 -12.91 -2.46 5.15
CA ARG A 171 -13.22 -1.24 5.90
C ARG A 171 -13.16 0.00 5.02
N PRO A 172 -13.92 1.06 5.35
CA PRO A 172 -13.82 2.34 4.63
C PRO A 172 -12.43 2.96 4.82
N TYR A 173 -12.05 3.84 3.90
CA TYR A 173 -10.84 4.66 4.03
C TYR A 173 -10.94 5.55 5.28
N SER A 174 -9.85 5.60 6.04
CA SER A 174 -9.71 6.54 7.15
C SER A 174 -8.25 6.84 7.41
N ASN A 175 -7.94 8.11 7.60
CA ASN A 175 -6.60 8.60 7.90
C ASN A 175 -6.69 9.65 9.00
N ARG A 176 -6.17 9.31 10.19
CA ARG A 176 -6.15 10.17 11.38
C ARG A 176 -5.42 11.49 11.17
N ASN A 177 -4.48 11.55 10.23
CA ASN A 177 -3.73 12.77 9.94
C ASN A 177 -4.52 13.75 9.06
N GLU A 178 -5.49 13.27 8.28
CA GLU A 178 -6.32 14.10 7.38
C GLU A 178 -7.68 14.44 7.99
N GLN A 179 -8.27 13.51 8.77
CA GLN A 179 -9.58 13.69 9.38
C GLN A 179 -9.45 14.23 10.82
N LEU A 180 -9.41 15.57 10.95
CA LEU A 180 -9.46 16.30 12.24
C LEU A 180 -10.63 15.89 13.17
N LEU A 181 -11.68 15.26 12.63
CA LEU A 181 -12.89 14.84 13.33
C LEU A 181 -13.02 13.33 13.53
N ALA A 182 -12.14 12.50 12.95
CA ALA A 182 -12.22 11.04 13.06
C ALA A 182 -11.35 10.51 14.20
N THR A 183 -11.60 10.98 15.42
CA THR A 183 -10.86 10.54 16.62
C THR A 183 -11.20 9.10 17.06
N ALA A 184 -12.15 8.42 16.41
CA ALA A 184 -12.61 7.08 16.78
C ALA A 184 -12.41 5.99 15.71
N ALA A 185 -12.09 6.34 14.45
CA ALA A 185 -11.91 5.34 13.40
C ALA A 185 -10.48 4.77 13.44
N ALA A 186 -10.35 3.45 13.33
CA ALA A 186 -9.05 2.81 13.15
C ALA A 186 -8.46 3.20 11.79
N ASP A 187 -7.18 3.58 11.77
CA ASP A 187 -6.49 4.01 10.55
C ASP A 187 -6.50 2.90 9.48
N ASN A 188 -7.00 3.27 8.30
CA ASN A 188 -7.09 2.41 7.12
C ASN A 188 -6.65 3.16 5.86
N PRO A 189 -5.35 3.53 5.77
CA PRO A 189 -4.80 4.24 4.62
C PRO A 189 -4.67 3.34 3.38
N TYR A 190 -4.37 3.95 2.23
CA TYR A 190 -3.97 3.21 1.04
C TYR A 190 -2.48 2.88 1.09
N ILE A 191 -2.15 1.59 0.94
CA ILE A 191 -0.80 1.06 1.02
C ILE A 191 -0.43 0.30 -0.25
N LEU A 192 0.86 0.04 -0.43
CA LEU A 192 1.37 -0.75 -1.54
C LEU A 192 1.26 -2.24 -1.20
N TRP A 193 0.59 -2.97 -2.07
CA TRP A 193 0.46 -4.42 -2.01
C TRP A 193 1.31 -5.07 -3.10
N ARG A 194 1.74 -6.30 -2.81
CA ARG A 194 2.37 -7.19 -3.76
C ARG A 194 1.65 -8.52 -3.75
N ALA A 195 1.14 -8.93 -4.91
CA ALA A 195 0.53 -10.24 -5.11
C ALA A 195 1.40 -11.11 -6.01
N GLN A 196 1.38 -12.41 -5.75
CA GLN A 196 1.94 -13.42 -6.64
C GLN A 196 0.86 -14.43 -6.99
N PHE A 197 0.57 -14.59 -8.27
CA PHE A 197 -0.50 -15.47 -8.72
C PHE A 197 -0.22 -16.09 -10.10
N VAL A 198 -1.04 -17.06 -10.47
CA VAL A 198 -1.05 -17.68 -11.80
C VAL A 198 -2.38 -17.38 -12.49
N LEU A 199 -2.35 -17.11 -13.79
CA LEU A 199 -3.56 -16.89 -14.60
C LEU A 199 -4.30 -18.19 -14.92
N TYR A 200 -3.55 -19.28 -15.11
CA TYR A 200 -4.08 -20.60 -15.43
C TYR A 200 -3.57 -21.63 -14.41
N ASP A 201 -4.50 -22.35 -13.81
CA ASP A 201 -4.23 -23.46 -12.90
C ASP A 201 -4.32 -24.80 -13.67
N ARG A 202 -3.81 -25.88 -13.09
CA ARG A 202 -4.01 -27.22 -13.66
C ARG A 202 -5.25 -27.86 -13.06
N ASP A 203 -6.12 -28.38 -13.93
CA ASP A 203 -7.24 -29.22 -13.51
C ASP A 203 -6.75 -30.59 -13.02
N SER A 204 -7.66 -31.41 -12.50
CA SER A 204 -7.36 -32.78 -12.05
C SER A 204 -6.85 -33.70 -13.18
N ASN A 205 -7.04 -33.33 -14.44
CA ASN A 205 -6.58 -34.05 -15.62
C ASN A 205 -5.23 -33.50 -16.14
N GLY A 206 -4.66 -32.49 -15.48
CA GLY A 206 -3.41 -31.84 -15.85
C GLY A 206 -3.53 -30.79 -16.95
N ASN A 207 -4.74 -30.47 -17.42
CA ASN A 207 -4.99 -29.43 -18.42
C ASN A 207 -4.95 -28.04 -17.79
N PHE A 208 -4.50 -27.05 -18.56
CA PHE A 208 -4.53 -25.66 -18.13
C PHE A 208 -5.94 -25.11 -18.23
N VAL A 209 -6.45 -24.59 -17.11
CA VAL A 209 -7.76 -23.96 -17.00
C VAL A 209 -7.62 -22.58 -16.36
N PRO A 210 -8.43 -21.58 -16.75
CA PRO A 210 -8.41 -20.27 -16.12
C PRO A 210 -8.58 -20.34 -14.60
N ASN A 211 -7.81 -19.54 -13.88
CA ASN A 211 -7.85 -19.49 -12.42
C ASN A 211 -9.10 -18.72 -11.93
N THR A 212 -10.23 -19.42 -11.93
CA THR A 212 -11.53 -18.89 -11.50
C THR A 212 -11.62 -18.58 -10.00
N ARG A 213 -10.60 -18.96 -9.20
CA ARG A 213 -10.49 -18.56 -7.80
C ARG A 213 -10.19 -17.06 -7.66
N LEU A 214 -9.35 -16.53 -8.54
CA LEU A 214 -8.87 -15.14 -8.49
C LEU A 214 -9.54 -14.25 -9.54
N PHE A 215 -9.91 -14.83 -10.69
CA PHE A 215 -10.38 -14.06 -11.84
C PHE A 215 -11.80 -14.46 -12.23
N LYS A 216 -12.60 -13.44 -12.55
CA LYS A 216 -13.80 -13.65 -13.36
C LYS A 216 -13.39 -13.89 -14.81
N LEU A 217 -14.26 -14.58 -15.55
CA LEU A 217 -14.04 -14.85 -16.96
C LEU A 217 -14.82 -13.87 -17.84
N ASP A 218 -14.25 -13.50 -18.96
CA ASP A 218 -14.91 -12.73 -20.00
C ASP A 218 -15.85 -13.61 -20.86
N ALA A 219 -16.47 -13.02 -21.88
CA ALA A 219 -17.35 -13.75 -22.80
C ALA A 219 -16.64 -14.85 -23.62
N SER A 220 -15.31 -14.79 -23.71
CA SER A 220 -14.44 -15.74 -24.41
C SER A 220 -13.88 -16.82 -23.47
N GLY A 221 -14.28 -16.81 -22.19
CA GLY A 221 -13.77 -17.73 -21.18
C GLY A 221 -12.36 -17.40 -20.67
N GLN A 222 -11.84 -16.21 -20.96
CA GLN A 222 -10.50 -15.77 -20.57
C GLN A 222 -10.55 -15.00 -19.22
N PRO A 223 -9.52 -15.12 -18.37
CA PRO A 223 -9.48 -14.40 -17.10
C PRO A 223 -9.38 -12.88 -17.31
N ILE A 224 -10.24 -12.12 -16.64
CA ILE A 224 -10.24 -10.65 -16.66
C ILE A 224 -9.15 -10.12 -15.72
N LEU A 225 -8.03 -9.66 -16.28
CA LEU A 225 -6.85 -9.21 -15.52
C LEU A 225 -7.00 -7.77 -14.96
N ASP A 226 -7.82 -6.99 -15.63
CA ASP A 226 -7.87 -5.53 -15.63
C ASP A 226 -9.14 -4.96 -14.98
N ASP A 227 -9.79 -5.74 -14.11
CA ASP A 227 -10.86 -5.27 -13.24
C ASP A 227 -10.34 -4.24 -12.22
N PRO A 228 -10.75 -2.95 -12.28
CA PRO A 228 -10.29 -1.92 -11.35
C PRO A 228 -10.69 -2.16 -9.89
N GLY A 229 -11.76 -2.94 -9.68
CA GLY A 229 -12.33 -3.24 -8.36
C GLY A 229 -11.95 -4.61 -7.81
N PHE A 230 -11.03 -5.35 -8.45
CA PHE A 230 -10.75 -6.76 -8.14
C PHE A 230 -10.50 -7.03 -6.64
N PHE A 231 -9.78 -6.13 -5.97
CA PHE A 231 -9.38 -6.28 -4.57
C PHE A 231 -10.50 -5.95 -3.56
N TYR A 232 -11.61 -5.38 -4.04
CA TYR A 232 -12.79 -5.03 -3.22
C TYR A 232 -14.01 -5.86 -3.59
N ASP A 233 -13.84 -6.88 -4.43
CA ASP A 233 -14.95 -7.70 -4.92
C ASP A 233 -15.41 -8.71 -3.88
N THR A 234 -16.62 -8.49 -3.37
CA THR A 234 -17.26 -9.33 -2.35
C THR A 234 -18.11 -10.47 -2.94
N SER A 235 -18.18 -10.57 -4.28
CA SER A 235 -18.84 -11.71 -4.93
C SER A 235 -18.08 -13.01 -4.66
N ARG A 236 -18.82 -14.14 -4.63
CA ARG A 236 -18.25 -15.45 -4.31
C ARG A 236 -17.62 -16.09 -5.54
N ALA A 237 -16.40 -16.57 -5.38
CA ALA A 237 -15.72 -17.42 -6.34
C ALA A 237 -16.20 -18.89 -6.19
N PRO A 238 -15.92 -19.78 -7.16
CA PRO A 238 -16.36 -21.19 -7.13
C PRO A 238 -15.87 -21.98 -5.91
N ASN A 239 -14.80 -21.54 -5.25
CA ASN A 239 -14.28 -22.14 -4.02
C ASN A 239 -15.06 -21.74 -2.75
N GLY A 240 -16.15 -20.98 -2.88
CA GLY A 240 -17.02 -20.55 -1.78
C GLY A 240 -16.52 -19.32 -1.01
N ARG A 241 -15.28 -18.87 -1.22
CA ARG A 241 -14.73 -17.62 -0.67
C ARG A 241 -15.07 -16.43 -1.56
N THR A 242 -14.99 -15.20 -1.06
CA THR A 242 -15.10 -14.02 -1.92
C THR A 242 -13.82 -13.81 -2.73
N TYR A 243 -13.90 -13.16 -3.89
CA TYR A 243 -12.71 -12.80 -4.67
C TYR A 243 -11.74 -11.97 -3.84
N MET A 244 -12.23 -10.99 -3.06
CA MET A 244 -11.42 -10.22 -2.10
C MET A 244 -10.64 -11.13 -1.14
N GLN A 245 -11.27 -12.16 -0.56
CA GLN A 245 -10.59 -13.09 0.35
C GLN A 245 -9.50 -13.90 -0.36
N ASN A 246 -9.76 -14.36 -1.58
CA ASN A 246 -8.78 -15.10 -2.37
C ASN A 246 -7.60 -14.21 -2.80
N TRP A 247 -7.86 -12.94 -3.09
CA TRP A 247 -6.82 -11.96 -3.40
C TRP A 247 -5.99 -11.60 -2.18
N LEU A 248 -6.59 -11.44 -1.00
CA LEU A 248 -5.87 -11.24 0.26
C LEU A 248 -4.93 -12.41 0.58
N GLU A 249 -5.32 -13.65 0.25
CA GLU A 249 -4.49 -14.85 0.47
C GLU A 249 -3.20 -14.85 -0.36
N VAL A 250 -3.24 -14.28 -1.57
CA VAL A 250 -2.07 -14.22 -2.47
C VAL A 250 -1.31 -12.89 -2.41
N SER A 251 -1.81 -11.94 -1.63
CA SER A 251 -1.26 -10.58 -1.53
C SER A 251 -0.61 -10.35 -0.17
N ARG A 252 0.44 -9.53 -0.15
CA ARG A 252 1.11 -9.09 1.08
C ARG A 252 1.34 -7.58 1.04
N PRO A 253 1.18 -6.87 2.17
CA PRO A 253 1.58 -5.48 2.26
C PRO A 253 3.10 -5.38 2.10
N VAL A 254 3.55 -4.51 1.22
CA VAL A 254 4.98 -4.30 0.91
C VAL A 254 5.61 -3.34 1.93
N ALA A 255 4.81 -2.41 2.44
CA ALA A 255 5.19 -1.50 3.51
C ALA A 255 4.05 -1.38 4.50
N ASP A 256 4.35 -1.68 5.76
CA ASP A 256 3.46 -1.34 6.87
C ASP A 256 4.20 -0.31 7.75
N VAL A 257 4.29 0.91 7.22
CA VAL A 257 4.70 2.05 8.05
C VAL A 257 3.40 2.62 8.61
N GLU A 258 3.26 2.57 9.93
CA GLU A 258 2.19 3.26 10.64
C GLU A 258 2.21 4.73 10.22
N ASP A 259 1.06 5.27 9.81
CA ASP A 259 0.88 6.63 9.27
C ASP A 259 1.35 6.90 7.82
N MET A 260 1.73 5.89 7.03
CA MET A 260 2.01 6.10 5.61
C MET A 260 0.77 5.85 4.75
N ASP A 261 0.34 6.90 4.06
CA ASP A 261 -0.69 6.86 3.03
C ASP A 261 -0.07 7.16 1.67
N LEU A 262 -0.39 6.34 0.66
CA LEU A 262 0.07 6.54 -0.70
C LEU A 262 -0.84 7.47 -1.50
N LEU A 263 -1.98 7.86 -0.93
CA LEU A 263 -2.81 8.93 -1.47
C LEU A 263 -2.55 10.23 -0.71
N ASN A 264 -2.63 11.33 -1.46
CA ASN A 264 -2.69 12.68 -0.91
C ASN A 264 -4.06 13.24 -1.28
N VAL A 265 -4.94 13.35 -0.30
CA VAL A 265 -6.30 13.85 -0.54
C VAL A 265 -6.31 15.36 -0.33
N GLN A 266 -6.58 16.09 -1.41
CA GLN A 266 -6.79 17.54 -1.34
C GLN A 266 -8.28 17.81 -1.40
N TYR A 267 -8.73 18.86 -0.71
CA TYR A 267 -10.12 19.28 -0.73
C TYR A 267 -10.21 20.71 -1.24
N ASP A 268 -11.11 20.96 -2.18
CA ASP A 268 -11.47 22.31 -2.59
C ASP A 268 -12.04 23.06 -1.37
N GLN A 269 -11.42 24.18 -1.02
CA GLN A 269 -11.79 24.97 0.14
C GLN A 269 -13.18 25.63 0.02
N ARG A 270 -13.69 25.81 -1.20
CA ARG A 270 -14.97 26.46 -1.48
C ARG A 270 -16.13 25.46 -1.53
N THR A 271 -15.90 24.27 -2.05
CA THR A 271 -16.96 23.26 -2.27
C THR A 271 -16.88 22.11 -1.27
N GLY A 272 -15.73 21.88 -0.64
CA GLY A 272 -15.48 20.75 0.26
C GLY A 272 -15.38 19.39 -0.46
N GLN A 273 -15.44 19.40 -1.79
CA GLN A 273 -15.21 18.23 -2.63
C GLN A 273 -13.71 17.88 -2.67
N ILE A 274 -13.42 16.61 -2.93
CA ILE A 274 -12.06 16.10 -3.19
C ILE A 274 -11.65 16.49 -4.61
#